data_AF-A0A9P9BQZ8-F1
#
_entry.id   AF-A0A9P9BQZ8-F1
#
_cell.length_a   1.000
_cell.length_b   1.000
_cell.length_c   1.000
_cell.angle_alpha   90.00
_cell.angle_beta   90.00
_cell.angle_gamma   90.00
#
_symmetry.space_group_name_H-M   'P 1'
#
loop_
_entity.id
_entity.type
_entity.pdbx_description
1 polymer ?
#
loop_
_entity_poly.entity_id
_entity_poly.type
_entity_poly.pdbx_seq_one_letter_code
_entity_poly.pdbx_strand_id
1 'polypeptide(L)'
;MVQITAVVLGLAAAAFANPVPAPLVPRGLACPANNGASFISGGHYYTLQCDKTVYGGDVANGYKAAATIEDCAAQCEASATCVAAAWQAGYCFQKTTMSITGAGGWTSVVKGAAVNRPLNCADNSSNGAVFTSGGFTYDIFCRGQYYGRDVAVNPKRYAATLEDCIAFCSGESTCVDVVYDVAKYCYLKASKDGNFVASGWYTAIKRTL
;
A
#
# COMPACT_ATOMS: atom_id res chain seq x y z
N MET A 1 -56.23 -30.26 31.44
CA MET A 1 -55.13 -29.28 31.47
C MET A 1 -53.91 -29.95 30.87
N VAL A 2 -53.43 -29.49 29.72
CA VAL A 2 -52.13 -29.92 29.16
C VAL A 2 -51.46 -28.66 28.62
N GLN A 3 -50.43 -28.19 29.30
CA GLN A 3 -49.58 -27.09 28.82
C GLN A 3 -48.51 -27.67 27.91
N ILE A 4 -48.39 -27.11 26.70
CA ILE A 4 -47.32 -27.39 25.75
C ILE A 4 -46.27 -26.28 25.95
N THR A 5 -45.16 -26.60 26.61
CA THR A 5 -44.01 -25.72 26.74
C THR A 5 -43.15 -25.80 25.47
N ALA A 6 -43.06 -24.70 24.74
CA ALA A 6 -42.18 -24.56 23.59
C ALA A 6 -40.74 -24.26 24.05
N VAL A 7 -39.80 -25.16 23.73
CA VAL A 7 -38.36 -24.94 23.93
C VAL A 7 -37.82 -24.22 22.70
N VAL A 8 -37.48 -22.94 22.85
CA VAL A 8 -36.80 -22.16 21.81
C VAL A 8 -35.29 -22.42 21.95
N LEU A 9 -34.74 -23.29 21.11
CA LEU A 9 -33.29 -23.43 20.96
C LEU A 9 -32.76 -22.23 20.15
N GLY A 10 -32.05 -21.34 20.83
CA GLY A 10 -31.28 -20.28 20.20
C GLY A 10 -30.03 -20.85 19.51
N LEU A 11 -30.02 -20.81 18.18
CA LEU A 11 -28.83 -21.07 17.38
C LEU A 11 -27.93 -19.82 17.43
N ALA A 12 -26.81 -19.92 18.15
CA ALA A 12 -25.75 -18.92 18.09
C ALA A 12 -25.01 -19.04 16.74
N ALA A 13 -25.10 -18.01 15.91
CA ALA A 13 -24.31 -17.90 14.69
C ALA A 13 -22.83 -17.69 15.05
N ALA A 14 -22.01 -18.72 14.89
CA ALA A 14 -20.56 -18.56 14.93
C ALA A 14 -20.11 -17.83 13.66
N ALA A 15 -19.66 -16.58 13.82
CA ALA A 15 -19.04 -15.82 12.75
C ALA A 15 -17.66 -16.43 12.43
N PHE A 16 -17.56 -17.15 11.33
CA PHE A 16 -16.26 -17.53 10.76
C PHE A 16 -15.63 -16.29 10.15
N ALA A 17 -14.65 -15.70 10.83
CA ALA A 17 -13.76 -14.75 10.20
C ALA A 17 -12.93 -15.49 9.15
N ASN A 18 -13.25 -15.30 7.86
CA ASN A 18 -12.40 -15.78 6.79
C ASN A 18 -11.02 -15.12 6.94
N PRO A 19 -9.92 -15.88 6.93
CA PRO A 19 -8.59 -15.28 6.96
C PRO A 19 -8.43 -14.43 5.69
N VAL A 20 -8.27 -13.13 5.88
CA VAL A 20 -7.88 -12.21 4.81
C VAL A 20 -6.57 -12.77 4.22
N PRO A 21 -6.48 -13.06 2.91
CA PRO A 21 -5.25 -13.54 2.32
C PRO A 21 -4.14 -12.54 2.64
N ALA A 22 -3.08 -12.99 3.29
CA ALA A 22 -1.89 -12.18 3.48
C ALA A 22 -1.45 -11.68 2.09
N PRO A 23 -1.17 -10.37 1.93
CA PRO A 23 -0.68 -9.85 0.66
C PRO A 23 0.54 -10.68 0.21
N LEU A 24 0.45 -11.26 -0.99
CA LEU A 24 1.49 -12.12 -1.53
C LEU A 24 2.75 -11.29 -1.74
N VAL A 25 3.85 -11.67 -1.09
CA VAL A 25 5.18 -11.19 -1.44
C VAL A 25 5.54 -11.83 -2.79
N PRO A 26 5.85 -11.05 -3.85
CA PRO A 26 6.39 -11.61 -5.09
C PRO A 26 7.65 -12.41 -4.75
N ARG A 27 7.75 -13.65 -5.21
CA ARG A 27 8.96 -14.45 -5.07
C ARG A 27 9.83 -14.29 -6.30
N GLY A 28 11.12 -14.03 -6.10
CA GLY A 28 12.11 -13.96 -7.17
C GLY A 28 12.48 -12.52 -7.55
N LEU A 29 12.41 -11.57 -6.61
CA LEU A 29 13.02 -10.27 -6.80
C LEU A 29 14.52 -10.46 -7.04
N ALA A 30 15.00 -9.90 -8.14
CA ALA A 30 16.39 -9.95 -8.53
C ALA A 30 16.84 -8.61 -9.09
N CYS A 31 18.05 -8.18 -8.72
CA CYS A 31 18.71 -7.05 -9.34
C CYS A 31 19.60 -7.54 -10.50
N PRO A 32 19.64 -6.80 -11.63
CA PRO A 32 19.00 -5.49 -11.86
C PRO A 32 17.55 -5.57 -12.38
N ALA A 33 17.02 -6.76 -12.66
CA ALA A 33 15.74 -6.95 -13.39
C ALA A 33 14.53 -6.26 -12.76
N ASN A 34 14.49 -6.16 -11.43
CA ASN A 34 13.36 -5.59 -10.69
C ASN A 34 13.66 -4.20 -10.11
N ASN A 35 14.64 -3.47 -10.64
CA ASN A 35 14.95 -2.12 -10.15
C ASN A 35 13.71 -1.20 -10.22
N GLY A 36 13.39 -0.54 -9.11
CA GLY A 36 12.22 0.34 -8.98
C GLY A 36 10.89 -0.40 -8.72
N ALA A 37 10.87 -1.73 -8.70
CA ALA A 37 9.66 -2.50 -8.44
C ALA A 37 9.12 -2.21 -7.02
N SER A 38 7.80 -2.09 -6.91
CA SER A 38 7.12 -2.08 -5.61
C SER A 38 6.58 -3.47 -5.28
N PHE A 39 6.67 -3.87 -4.02
CA PHE A 39 6.11 -5.10 -3.51
C PHE A 39 5.60 -4.91 -2.08
N ILE A 40 4.87 -5.90 -1.54
CA ILE A 40 4.37 -5.85 -0.16
C ILE A 40 5.16 -6.84 0.68
N SER A 41 5.53 -6.45 1.91
CA SER A 41 6.06 -7.37 2.92
C SER A 41 5.50 -7.03 4.29
N GLY A 42 4.95 -8.06 4.96
CA GLY A 42 4.43 -8.04 6.34
C GLY A 42 3.57 -6.85 6.75
N GLY A 43 2.88 -6.22 5.79
CA GLY A 43 1.96 -5.13 6.09
C GLY A 43 2.40 -3.75 5.59
N HIS A 44 3.53 -3.61 4.91
CA HIS A 44 3.95 -2.35 4.27
C HIS A 44 4.36 -2.58 2.81
N TYR A 45 4.28 -1.52 2.01
CA TYR A 45 4.93 -1.50 0.70
C TYR A 45 6.43 -1.34 0.85
N TYR A 46 7.16 -1.90 -0.10
CA TYR A 46 8.59 -1.76 -0.25
C TYR A 46 8.91 -1.40 -1.68
N THR A 47 9.87 -0.49 -1.86
CA THR A 47 10.45 -0.20 -3.19
C THR A 47 11.84 -0.80 -3.27
N LEU A 48 12.10 -1.56 -4.33
CA LEU A 48 13.39 -2.15 -4.61
C LEU A 48 14.30 -1.15 -5.35
N GLN A 49 15.53 -0.98 -4.88
CA GLN A 49 16.54 -0.09 -5.47
C GLN A 49 17.82 -0.88 -5.71
N CYS A 50 18.10 -1.20 -6.97
CA CYS A 50 19.29 -1.96 -7.38
C CYS A 50 20.51 -1.04 -7.51
N ASP A 51 21.70 -1.57 -7.18
CA ASP A 51 22.98 -0.83 -7.14
C ASP A 51 22.94 0.41 -6.24
N LYS A 52 22.10 0.34 -5.21
CA LYS A 52 21.91 1.36 -4.20
C LYS A 52 22.06 0.76 -2.81
N THR A 53 22.69 1.51 -1.93
CA THR A 53 22.72 1.22 -0.50
C THR A 53 22.00 2.31 0.28
N VAL A 54 21.40 1.95 1.40
CA VAL A 54 20.93 2.89 2.41
C VAL A 54 22.01 3.04 3.48
N TYR A 55 22.48 4.27 3.67
CA TYR A 55 23.63 4.59 4.53
C TYR A 55 23.21 5.18 5.88
N GLY A 56 23.96 4.83 6.93
CA GLY A 56 23.77 5.33 8.30
C GLY A 56 22.56 4.74 9.03
N GLY A 57 22.36 5.19 10.28
CA GLY A 57 21.17 4.87 11.09
C GLY A 57 20.95 3.38 11.33
N ASP A 58 21.90 2.63 11.87
CA ASP A 58 21.70 1.20 12.09
C ASP A 58 20.63 0.90 13.15
N VAL A 59 19.72 -0.02 12.84
CA VAL A 59 18.85 -0.62 13.84
C VAL A 59 19.71 -1.48 14.78
N ALA A 60 19.48 -1.39 16.10
CA ALA A 60 20.16 -2.26 17.06
C ALA A 60 19.91 -3.73 16.74
N ASN A 61 20.99 -4.52 16.59
CA ASN A 61 20.93 -5.92 16.12
C ASN A 61 20.26 -6.08 14.75
N GLY A 62 20.32 -5.04 13.91
CA GLY A 62 19.71 -4.98 12.57
C GLY A 62 20.49 -5.67 11.46
N TYR A 63 21.65 -6.25 11.78
CA TYR A 63 22.45 -7.08 10.87
C TYR A 63 22.10 -8.55 11.07
N LYS A 64 21.51 -9.17 10.04
CA LYS A 64 21.00 -10.54 10.11
C LYS A 64 21.12 -11.25 8.76
N ALA A 65 21.25 -12.58 8.78
CA ALA A 65 21.23 -13.38 7.57
C ALA A 65 19.83 -13.31 6.91
N ALA A 66 19.78 -13.08 5.60
CA ALA A 66 18.58 -13.02 4.78
C ALA A 66 18.89 -13.61 3.40
N ALA A 67 18.34 -14.80 3.10
CA ALA A 67 18.68 -15.51 1.87
C ALA A 67 18.21 -14.77 0.61
N THR A 68 17.13 -13.98 0.74
CA THR A 68 16.53 -13.23 -0.35
C THR A 68 16.30 -11.76 0.00
N ILE A 69 16.02 -10.94 -1.02
CA ILE A 69 15.65 -9.52 -0.86
C ILE A 69 14.33 -9.41 -0.07
N GLU A 70 13.40 -10.31 -0.33
CA GLU A 70 12.12 -10.47 0.33
C GLU A 70 12.29 -10.78 1.83
N ASP A 71 13.22 -11.69 2.17
CA ASP A 71 13.55 -11.98 3.57
C ASP A 71 14.08 -10.74 4.28
N CYS A 72 14.91 -9.94 3.60
CA CYS A 72 15.43 -8.69 4.18
C CYS A 72 14.31 -7.67 4.43
N ALA A 73 13.38 -7.52 3.49
CA ALA A 73 12.20 -6.68 3.69
C ALA A 73 11.34 -7.18 4.86
N ALA A 74 11.09 -8.49 4.97
CA ALA A 74 10.35 -9.08 6.09
C ALA A 74 11.03 -8.85 7.45
N GLN A 75 12.37 -8.91 7.49
CA GLN A 75 13.12 -8.60 8.70
C GLN A 75 13.04 -7.13 9.08
N CYS A 76 13.07 -6.21 8.10
CA CYS A 76 12.82 -4.80 8.32
C CYS A 76 11.40 -4.56 8.83
N GLU A 77 10.42 -5.31 8.32
CA GLU A 77 9.04 -5.21 8.78
C GLU A 77 8.87 -5.56 10.25
N ALA A 78 9.52 -6.64 10.70
CA ALA A 78 9.51 -7.05 12.10
C ALA A 78 10.17 -6.04 13.06
N SER A 79 10.88 -5.04 12.53
CA SER A 79 11.50 -3.96 13.32
C SER A 79 10.69 -2.67 13.22
N ALA A 80 10.13 -2.24 14.35
CA ALA A 80 9.33 -1.03 14.45
C ALA A 80 10.09 0.25 14.06
N THR A 81 11.41 0.25 14.19
CA THR A 81 12.26 1.41 13.86
C THR A 81 12.88 1.34 12.47
N CYS A 82 12.74 0.22 11.75
CA CYS A 82 13.33 0.07 10.42
C CYS A 82 12.49 0.81 9.38
N VAL A 83 13.12 1.72 8.64
CA VAL A 83 12.53 2.50 7.53
C VAL A 83 13.09 2.11 6.17
N ALA A 84 14.22 1.41 6.14
CA ALA A 84 14.79 0.80 4.94
C ALA A 84 15.81 -0.27 5.35
N ALA A 85 16.20 -1.14 4.42
CA ALA A 85 17.30 -2.07 4.63
C ALA A 85 18.15 -2.22 3.38
N ALA A 86 19.46 -2.43 3.57
CA ALA A 86 20.38 -2.81 2.51
C ALA A 86 20.60 -4.33 2.55
N TRP A 87 20.55 -4.98 1.40
CA TRP A 87 20.80 -6.39 1.22
C TRP A 87 22.04 -6.58 0.34
N GLN A 88 22.95 -7.43 0.82
CA GLN A 88 24.12 -7.85 0.05
C GLN A 88 24.56 -9.24 0.52
N ALA A 89 24.90 -10.10 -0.45
CA ALA A 89 25.54 -11.40 -0.21
C ALA A 89 24.84 -12.25 0.86
N GLY A 90 23.50 -12.24 0.90
CA GLY A 90 22.73 -13.05 1.86
C GLY A 90 22.59 -12.43 3.26
N TYR A 91 22.90 -11.14 3.41
CA TYR A 91 22.75 -10.41 4.67
C TYR A 91 21.87 -9.18 4.50
N CYS A 92 21.07 -8.90 5.52
CA CYS A 92 20.22 -7.73 5.65
C CYS A 92 20.76 -6.77 6.70
N PHE A 93 20.83 -5.50 6.34
CA PHE A 93 21.31 -4.40 7.17
C PHE A 93 20.18 -3.39 7.34
N GLN A 94 19.44 -3.51 8.43
CA GLN A 94 18.28 -2.67 8.72
C GLN A 94 18.65 -1.27 9.20
N LYS A 95 17.99 -0.25 8.64
CA LYS A 95 18.27 1.16 8.90
C LYS A 95 17.05 1.91 9.44
N THR A 96 17.29 2.82 10.37
CA THR A 96 16.33 3.75 10.99
C THR A 96 16.25 5.09 10.26
N THR A 97 17.16 5.35 9.32
CA THR A 97 17.14 6.52 8.44
C THR A 97 17.20 6.11 6.97
N MET A 98 16.73 7.00 6.10
CA MET A 98 16.68 6.77 4.66
C MET A 98 17.62 7.74 3.95
N SER A 99 18.83 7.28 3.65
CA SER A 99 19.81 8.01 2.82
C SER A 99 20.32 7.06 1.75
N ILE A 100 19.78 7.18 0.53
CA ILE A 100 20.10 6.27 -0.57
C ILE A 100 21.27 6.82 -1.37
N THR A 101 22.35 6.05 -1.48
CA THR A 101 23.54 6.41 -2.26
C THR A 101 23.86 5.33 -3.28
N GLY A 102 24.61 5.69 -4.34
CA GLY A 102 25.11 4.73 -5.31
C GLY A 102 26.16 3.82 -4.68
N ALA A 103 25.93 2.51 -4.73
CA ALA A 103 26.88 1.51 -4.24
C ALA A 103 26.72 0.22 -5.04
N GLY A 104 27.66 -0.03 -5.96
CA GLY A 104 27.61 -1.19 -6.86
C GLY A 104 27.54 -2.51 -6.08
N GLY A 105 26.62 -3.39 -6.50
CA GLY A 105 26.43 -4.71 -5.87
C GLY A 105 25.64 -4.70 -4.56
N TRP A 106 25.06 -3.56 -4.17
CA TRP A 106 24.10 -3.47 -3.08
C TRP A 106 22.67 -3.37 -3.61
N THR A 107 21.72 -3.88 -2.83
CA THR A 107 20.30 -3.75 -3.11
C THR A 107 19.61 -3.13 -1.91
N SER A 108 18.85 -2.06 -2.08
CA SER A 108 18.07 -1.48 -0.98
C SER A 108 16.59 -1.78 -1.13
N VAL A 109 15.95 -2.12 -0.02
CA VAL A 109 14.50 -2.19 0.10
C VAL A 109 14.04 -1.03 0.99
N VAL A 110 13.22 -0.17 0.44
CA VAL A 110 12.78 1.06 1.10
C VAL A 110 11.37 0.84 1.62
N LYS A 111 11.18 0.85 2.94
CA LYS A 111 9.86 0.66 3.55
C LYS A 111 9.02 1.91 3.27
N GLY A 112 7.87 1.69 2.65
CA GLY A 112 6.84 2.68 2.36
C GLY A 112 5.68 2.58 3.35
N ALA A 113 4.49 3.00 2.93
CA ALA A 113 3.32 3.02 3.80
C ALA A 113 2.79 1.62 4.13
N ALA A 114 2.05 1.52 5.23
CA ALA A 114 1.33 0.31 5.61
C ALA A 114 0.21 -0.01 4.61
N VAL A 115 0.06 -1.28 4.25
CA VAL A 115 -1.11 -1.84 3.56
C VAL A 115 -2.28 -1.89 4.55
N ASN A 116 -3.49 -1.60 4.10
CA ASN A 116 -4.72 -1.68 4.89
C ASN A 116 -4.74 -0.86 6.20
N ARG A 117 -3.78 0.06 6.40
CA ARG A 117 -3.97 1.14 7.36
C ARG A 117 -5.00 2.10 6.75
N PRO A 118 -5.92 2.66 7.56
CA PRO A 118 -6.79 3.72 7.09
C PRO A 118 -5.97 4.81 6.42
N LEU A 119 -6.31 5.13 5.18
CA LEU A 119 -5.65 6.18 4.42
C LEU A 119 -5.92 7.51 5.11
N ASN A 120 -4.85 8.20 5.49
CA ASN A 120 -4.92 9.51 6.09
C ASN A 120 -4.07 10.49 5.30
N CYS A 121 -4.74 11.32 4.51
CA CYS A 121 -4.11 12.43 3.80
C CYS A 121 -4.23 13.77 4.51
N ALA A 122 -4.94 13.87 5.64
CA ALA A 122 -5.08 15.12 6.39
C ALA A 122 -3.72 15.58 6.96
N ASP A 123 -2.93 14.64 7.48
CA ASP A 123 -1.57 14.87 7.98
C ASP A 123 -0.48 14.48 6.97
N ASN A 124 -0.87 14.17 5.72
CA ASN A 124 0.01 13.70 4.65
C ASN A 124 0.67 12.33 4.91
N SER A 125 0.26 11.58 5.95
CA SER A 125 0.93 10.33 6.34
C SER A 125 0.76 9.18 5.34
N SER A 126 -0.28 9.22 4.50
CA SER A 126 -0.49 8.27 3.40
C SER A 126 0.07 8.74 2.04
N ASN A 127 0.80 9.84 1.98
CA ASN A 127 1.37 10.30 0.72
C ASN A 127 2.47 9.34 0.23
N GLY A 128 2.38 8.89 -1.02
CA GLY A 128 3.27 7.86 -1.58
C GLY A 128 2.94 6.46 -1.06
N ALA A 129 1.86 6.30 -0.31
CA ALA A 129 1.32 4.99 0.00
C ALA A 129 0.86 4.32 -1.29
N VAL A 130 0.75 3.00 -1.22
CA VAL A 130 0.04 2.25 -2.22
C VAL A 130 -1.17 1.60 -1.52
N PHE A 131 -2.25 1.33 -2.22
CA PHE A 131 -3.47 0.76 -1.63
C PHE A 131 -4.08 -0.26 -2.57
N THR A 132 -4.63 -1.35 -2.04
CA THR A 132 -5.24 -2.40 -2.88
C THR A 132 -6.74 -2.45 -2.63
N SER A 133 -7.51 -2.42 -3.71
CA SER A 133 -8.97 -2.51 -3.66
C SER A 133 -9.50 -3.18 -4.92
N GLY A 134 -10.47 -4.10 -4.77
CA GLY A 134 -11.10 -4.83 -5.87
C GLY A 134 -10.13 -5.50 -6.85
N GLY A 135 -8.98 -5.99 -6.36
CA GLY A 135 -7.96 -6.64 -7.19
C GLY A 135 -7.00 -5.69 -7.91
N PHE A 136 -7.15 -4.38 -7.74
CA PHE A 136 -6.26 -3.37 -8.31
C PHE A 136 -5.41 -2.70 -7.25
N THR A 137 -4.24 -2.22 -7.68
CA THR A 137 -3.31 -1.46 -6.85
C THR A 137 -3.36 0.02 -7.21
N TYR A 138 -3.31 0.90 -6.22
CA TYR A 138 -3.45 2.35 -6.38
C TYR A 138 -2.28 3.09 -5.73
N ASP A 139 -1.68 4.04 -6.44
CA ASP A 139 -0.70 4.97 -5.88
C ASP A 139 -1.40 6.18 -5.25
N ILE A 140 -1.15 6.43 -3.97
CA ILE A 140 -1.81 7.47 -3.18
C ILE A 140 -0.98 8.75 -3.19
N PHE A 141 -1.59 9.85 -3.59
CA PHE A 141 -1.00 11.18 -3.55
C PHE A 141 -1.89 12.08 -2.70
N CYS A 142 -1.34 12.57 -1.60
CA CYS A 142 -2.02 13.54 -0.76
C CYS A 142 -1.68 14.97 -1.22
N ARG A 143 -2.52 15.93 -0.84
CA ARG A 143 -2.32 17.37 -1.11
C ARG A 143 -2.19 17.73 -2.59
N GLY A 144 -2.88 17.00 -3.44
CA GLY A 144 -3.00 17.32 -4.84
C GLY A 144 -3.88 16.34 -5.60
N GLN A 145 -4.09 16.68 -6.85
CA GLN A 145 -4.86 15.89 -7.80
C GLN A 145 -4.16 15.86 -9.15
N TYR A 146 -4.52 14.89 -9.99
CA TYR A 146 -4.32 15.03 -11.42
C TYR A 146 -5.62 15.47 -12.08
N TYR A 147 -5.51 16.32 -13.10
CA TYR A 147 -6.64 16.55 -14.00
C TYR A 147 -6.89 15.32 -14.88
N GLY A 148 -8.12 15.22 -15.36
CA GLY A 148 -8.55 14.11 -16.18
C GLY A 148 -10.03 14.20 -16.51
N ARG A 149 -10.44 13.44 -17.53
CA ARG A 149 -11.84 13.26 -17.85
C ARG A 149 -12.50 12.42 -16.78
N ASP A 150 -13.72 12.81 -16.43
CA ASP A 150 -14.58 12.02 -15.56
C ASP A 150 -15.06 10.74 -16.27
N VAL A 151 -15.40 9.70 -15.50
CA VAL A 151 -16.11 8.54 -16.04
C VAL A 151 -17.49 8.94 -16.58
N ALA A 152 -18.01 8.22 -17.58
CA ALA A 152 -19.24 8.63 -18.26
C ALA A 152 -20.50 8.51 -17.38
N VAL A 153 -20.51 7.58 -16.42
CA VAL A 153 -21.69 7.26 -15.59
C VAL A 153 -21.38 7.51 -14.12
N ASN A 154 -22.21 8.35 -13.48
CA ASN A 154 -22.11 8.70 -12.06
C ASN A 154 -20.68 9.06 -11.62
N PRO A 155 -20.06 10.10 -12.23
CA PRO A 155 -18.66 10.44 -12.01
C PRO A 155 -18.36 11.03 -10.65
N LYS A 156 -19.37 11.59 -9.98
CA LYS A 156 -19.25 12.17 -8.65
C LYS A 156 -20.12 11.38 -7.68
N ARG A 157 -19.53 10.92 -6.58
CA ARG A 157 -20.19 10.13 -5.53
C ARG A 157 -19.81 10.67 -4.16
N TYR A 158 -20.68 10.46 -3.18
CA TYR A 158 -20.30 10.65 -1.78
C TYR A 158 -19.56 9.41 -1.29
N ALA A 159 -18.40 9.60 -0.66
CA ALA A 159 -17.58 8.53 -0.10
C ALA A 159 -17.19 8.95 1.33
N ALA A 160 -17.45 8.12 2.35
CA ALA A 160 -17.17 8.55 3.72
C ALA A 160 -15.66 8.65 4.01
N THR A 161 -14.87 7.90 3.23
CA THR A 161 -13.41 7.78 3.31
C THR A 161 -12.77 7.78 1.91
N LEU A 162 -11.45 7.96 1.84
CA LEU A 162 -10.71 7.83 0.57
C LEU A 162 -10.78 6.37 0.06
N GLU A 163 -10.82 5.41 0.96
CA GLU A 163 -10.93 3.99 0.68
C GLU A 163 -12.27 3.64 0.01
N ASP A 164 -13.37 4.22 0.48
CA ASP A 164 -14.68 4.09 -0.18
C ASP A 164 -14.65 4.66 -1.59
N CYS A 165 -13.96 5.79 -1.77
CA CYS A 165 -13.80 6.41 -3.08
C CYS A 165 -13.01 5.51 -4.04
N ILE A 166 -11.90 4.94 -3.56
CA ILE A 166 -11.12 3.97 -4.33
C ILE A 166 -11.95 2.71 -4.64
N ALA A 167 -12.77 2.23 -3.70
CA ALA A 167 -13.65 1.08 -3.91
C ALA A 167 -14.67 1.32 -5.04
N PHE A 168 -15.22 2.54 -5.17
CA PHE A 168 -16.07 2.89 -6.32
C PHE A 168 -15.32 2.79 -7.65
N CYS A 169 -14.06 3.23 -7.70
CA CYS A 169 -13.22 3.11 -8.90
C CYS A 169 -12.87 1.66 -9.24
N SER A 170 -12.64 0.82 -8.22
CA SER A 170 -12.38 -0.60 -8.42
C SER A 170 -13.57 -1.32 -9.05
N GLY A 171 -14.79 -0.89 -8.73
CA GLY A 171 -16.02 -1.40 -9.35
C GLY A 171 -16.38 -0.76 -10.70
N GLU A 172 -15.67 0.30 -11.12
CA GLU A 172 -15.93 1.02 -12.37
C GLU A 172 -14.87 0.67 -13.41
N SER A 173 -15.27 -0.05 -14.45
CA SER A 173 -14.37 -0.58 -15.49
C SER A 173 -13.56 0.49 -16.21
N THR A 174 -14.14 1.70 -16.37
CA THR A 174 -13.49 2.82 -17.06
C THR A 174 -12.66 3.71 -16.14
N CYS A 175 -12.68 3.47 -14.83
CA CYS A 175 -11.99 4.30 -13.86
C CYS A 175 -10.50 3.95 -13.75
N VAL A 176 -9.66 4.97 -13.85
CA VAL A 176 -8.19 4.87 -13.80
C VAL A 176 -7.56 5.75 -12.72
N ASP A 177 -8.30 6.69 -12.16
CA ASP A 177 -7.88 7.56 -11.07
C ASP A 177 -9.10 8.04 -10.29
N VAL A 178 -8.90 8.44 -9.04
CA VAL A 178 -9.92 9.13 -8.26
C VAL A 178 -9.36 10.40 -7.67
N VAL A 179 -10.23 11.38 -7.51
CA VAL A 179 -9.97 12.60 -6.79
C VAL A 179 -10.97 12.70 -5.63
N TYR A 180 -10.47 12.79 -4.41
CA TYR A 180 -11.26 12.85 -3.19
C TYR A 180 -11.02 14.18 -2.49
N ASP A 181 -12.11 14.90 -2.18
CA ASP A 181 -12.02 16.19 -1.49
C ASP A 181 -12.31 16.09 0.01
N VAL A 182 -11.98 17.17 0.74
CA VAL A 182 -12.25 17.30 2.17
C VAL A 182 -13.74 17.33 2.52
N ALA A 183 -14.61 17.57 1.54
CA ALA A 183 -16.07 17.53 1.68
C ALA A 183 -16.64 16.13 1.41
N LYS A 184 -15.77 15.11 1.30
CA LYS A 184 -16.13 13.69 1.13
C LYS A 184 -16.74 13.37 -0.23
N TYR A 185 -16.49 14.20 -1.24
CA TYR A 185 -16.84 13.88 -2.61
C TYR A 185 -15.71 13.13 -3.31
N CYS A 186 -16.09 12.05 -3.96
CA CYS A 186 -15.26 11.20 -4.80
C CYS A 186 -15.57 11.49 -6.27
N TYR A 187 -14.58 11.93 -7.02
CA TYR A 187 -14.65 12.14 -8.47
C TYR A 187 -13.87 11.01 -9.15
N LEU A 188 -14.57 10.15 -9.87
CA LEU A 188 -14.00 9.04 -10.62
C LEU A 188 -13.53 9.53 -11.98
N LYS A 189 -12.26 9.26 -12.31
CA LYS A 189 -11.61 9.73 -13.53
C LYS A 189 -11.37 8.56 -14.49
N ALA A 190 -11.71 8.78 -15.75
CA ALA A 190 -11.45 7.87 -16.87
C ALA A 190 -10.14 8.18 -17.62
N SER A 191 -9.48 9.31 -17.32
CA SER A 191 -8.14 9.60 -17.81
C SER A 191 -7.32 10.37 -16.78
N LYS A 192 -6.00 10.42 -16.99
CA LYS A 192 -5.07 11.29 -16.27
C LYS A 192 -4.31 12.15 -17.28
N ASP A 193 -4.40 13.46 -17.16
CA ASP A 193 -3.80 14.42 -18.11
C ASP A 193 -2.35 14.80 -17.72
N GLY A 194 -1.71 14.00 -16.86
CA GLY A 194 -0.28 14.09 -16.51
C GLY A 194 0.11 15.25 -15.58
N ASN A 195 -0.70 16.31 -15.50
CA ASN A 195 -0.41 17.49 -14.66
C ASN A 195 -0.91 17.29 -13.22
N PHE A 196 0.04 17.11 -12.29
CA PHE A 196 -0.25 17.14 -10.86
C PHE A 196 -0.41 18.59 -10.39
N VAL A 197 -1.51 18.89 -9.72
CA VAL A 197 -1.75 20.21 -9.14
C VAL A 197 -1.89 20.07 -7.63
N ALA A 198 -1.05 20.81 -6.90
CA ALA A 198 -1.13 20.90 -5.45
C ALA A 198 -2.47 21.51 -5.04
N SER A 199 -3.17 20.86 -4.12
CA SER A 199 -4.50 21.26 -3.65
C SER A 199 -4.79 20.69 -2.27
N GLY A 200 -5.97 20.98 -1.71
CA GLY A 200 -6.47 20.30 -0.50
C GLY A 200 -7.08 18.92 -0.78
N TRP A 201 -6.98 18.42 -2.01
CA TRP A 201 -7.60 17.17 -2.45
C TRP A 201 -6.58 16.04 -2.47
N TYR A 202 -7.06 14.82 -2.56
CA TYR A 202 -6.25 13.60 -2.55
C TYR A 202 -6.55 12.81 -3.81
N THR A 203 -5.53 12.21 -4.41
CA THR A 203 -5.67 11.39 -5.60
C THR A 203 -5.24 9.96 -5.31
N ALA A 204 -5.87 9.00 -5.98
CA ALA A 204 -5.41 7.62 -5.97
C ALA A 204 -5.45 7.04 -7.39
N ILE A 205 -4.26 6.81 -7.96
CA ILE A 205 -4.11 6.41 -9.36
C ILE A 205 -4.08 4.90 -9.44
N LYS A 206 -4.97 4.31 -10.22
CA LYS A 206 -5.00 2.88 -10.49
C LYS A 206 -3.79 2.48 -11.33
N ARG A 207 -2.95 1.58 -10.84
CA ARG A 207 -1.87 0.97 -11.62
C ARG A 207 -2.50 0.06 -12.67
N THR A 208 -2.22 0.33 -13.94
CA THR A 208 -2.50 -0.62 -15.02
C THR A 208 -1.53 -1.79 -14.90
N LEU A 209 -2.06 -3.01 -14.95
CA LEU A 209 -1.27 -4.24 -15.11
C LEU A 209 -0.59 -4.28 -16.48
#